data_AF-A0A7J4SBK0-F1
#
_entry.id   AF-A0A7J4SBK0-F1
#
_cell.length_a   1.000
_cell.length_b   1.000
_cell.length_c   1.000
_cell.angle_alpha   90.00
_cell.angle_beta   90.00
_cell.angle_gamma   90.00
#
_symmetry.space_group_name_H-M   'P 1'
#
loop_
_entity.id
_entity.type
_entity.pdbx_description
1 polymer ?
#
loop_
_entity_poly.entity_id
_entity_poly.type
_entity_poly.pdbx_seq_one_letter_code
_entity_poly.pdbx_strand_id
1 'polypeptide(L)'
;MNPIVASLLEFNEAFEIPKLEAPGLGPSELIELRIKLLTEEVQEYAEAARSGDLVEVLDALADIGYILAGTIINHGMQDIYDDAFNEVHRSNMAKLVDGKVIRRADGKVMKPEGWQPPQLRQFVE
;
A
#
# COMPACT_ATOMS: atom_id res chain seq x y z
N MET A 1 12.33 -7.88 -1.95
CA MET A 1 11.21 -8.13 -1.04
C MET A 1 11.18 -7.00 -0.02
N ASN A 2 10.10 -6.24 -0.03
CA ASN A 2 9.85 -5.17 0.93
C ASN A 2 9.94 -5.71 2.37
N PRO A 3 10.66 -5.00 3.27
CA PRO A 3 10.80 -5.40 4.67
C PRO A 3 9.47 -5.67 5.39
N ILE A 4 8.42 -4.87 5.14
CA ILE A 4 7.12 -5.08 5.82
C ILE A 4 6.45 -6.38 5.36
N VAL A 5 6.58 -6.73 4.07
CA VAL A 5 6.06 -7.97 3.51
C VAL A 5 6.84 -9.17 4.05
N ALA A 6 8.17 -9.05 4.13
CA ALA A 6 9.02 -10.08 4.71
C ALA A 6 8.67 -10.36 6.17
N SER A 7 8.46 -9.32 6.99
CA SER A 7 8.06 -9.47 8.40
C SER A 7 6.70 -10.15 8.55
N LEU A 8 5.71 -9.85 7.68
CA LEU A 8 4.42 -10.53 7.76
C LEU A 8 4.45 -11.97 7.22
N LEU A 9 5.36 -12.30 6.31
CA LEU A 9 5.58 -13.69 5.91
C LEU A 9 6.16 -14.51 7.07
N GLU A 10 7.14 -13.95 7.79
CA GLU A 10 7.68 -14.54 9.02
C GLU A 10 6.58 -14.74 10.09
N PHE A 11 5.73 -13.72 10.30
CA PHE A 11 4.58 -13.83 11.18
C PHE A 11 3.61 -14.92 10.74
N ASN A 12 3.23 -14.96 9.45
CA ASN A 12 2.31 -15.97 8.96
C ASN A 12 2.89 -17.39 9.10
N GLU A 13 4.19 -17.57 8.89
CA GLU A 13 4.86 -18.86 9.11
C GLU A 13 4.84 -19.26 10.59
N ALA A 14 5.20 -18.35 11.50
CA ALA A 14 5.22 -18.63 12.94
C ALA A 14 3.83 -18.91 13.53
N PHE A 15 2.78 -18.33 12.95
CA PHE A 15 1.39 -18.46 13.41
C PHE A 15 0.56 -19.42 12.54
N GLU A 16 1.19 -20.15 11.62
CA GLU A 16 0.53 -21.12 10.71
C GLU A 16 -0.64 -20.51 9.92
N ILE A 17 -0.53 -19.24 9.55
CA ILE A 17 -1.55 -18.51 8.79
C ILE A 17 -1.34 -18.79 7.29
N PRO A 18 -2.35 -19.35 6.59
CA PRO A 18 -2.24 -19.63 5.17
C PRO A 18 -2.16 -18.35 4.34
N LYS A 19 -1.48 -18.42 3.20
CA LYS A 19 -1.40 -17.36 2.19
C LYS A 19 -1.84 -17.89 0.82
N LEU A 20 -2.14 -16.98 -0.11
CA LEU A 20 -2.26 -17.34 -1.50
C LEU A 20 -0.88 -17.34 -2.16
N GLU A 21 -0.61 -18.33 -3.00
CA GLU A 21 0.66 -18.44 -3.74
C GLU A 21 0.66 -17.65 -5.06
N ALA A 22 -0.51 -17.12 -5.47
CA ALA A 22 -0.67 -16.33 -6.68
C ALA A 22 -1.76 -15.26 -6.50
N PRO A 23 -1.74 -14.17 -7.29
CA PRO A 23 -2.72 -13.10 -7.22
C PRO A 23 -4.16 -13.62 -7.26
N GLY A 24 -4.96 -13.23 -6.26
CA GLY A 24 -6.35 -13.67 -6.13
C GLY A 24 -7.13 -12.90 -5.06
N LEU A 25 -8.45 -13.09 -5.03
CA LEU A 25 -9.32 -12.37 -4.09
C LEU A 25 -9.43 -13.06 -2.72
N GLY A 26 -9.25 -14.38 -2.64
CA GLY A 26 -9.51 -15.16 -1.43
C GLY A 26 -11.01 -15.22 -1.07
N PRO A 27 -11.37 -15.74 0.12
CA PRO A 27 -12.75 -15.78 0.61
C PRO A 27 -13.30 -14.38 0.92
N SER A 28 -14.58 -14.13 0.64
CA SER A 28 -15.23 -12.83 0.87
C SER A 28 -15.12 -12.36 2.33
N GLU A 29 -15.25 -13.28 3.29
CA GLU A 29 -15.15 -12.97 4.72
C GLU A 29 -13.77 -12.43 5.09
N LEU A 30 -12.72 -12.95 4.43
CA LEU A 30 -11.35 -12.48 4.64
C LEU A 30 -11.16 -11.08 4.02
N ILE A 31 -11.73 -10.84 2.85
CA ILE A 31 -11.71 -9.50 2.20
C ILE A 31 -12.37 -8.47 3.12
N GLU A 32 -13.56 -8.76 3.63
CA GLU A 32 -14.28 -7.87 4.55
C GLU A 32 -13.49 -7.62 5.84
N LEU A 33 -12.85 -8.66 6.39
CA LEU A 33 -11.96 -8.50 7.54
C LEU A 33 -10.78 -7.55 7.23
N ARG A 34 -10.11 -7.70 6.08
CA ARG A 34 -9.00 -6.81 5.70
C ARG A 34 -9.45 -5.37 5.48
N ILE A 35 -10.60 -5.16 4.85
CA ILE A 35 -11.20 -3.82 4.67
C ILE A 35 -11.47 -3.18 6.03
N LYS A 36 -12.08 -3.93 6.95
CA LYS A 36 -12.38 -3.46 8.29
C LYS A 36 -11.10 -3.02 9.02
N LEU A 37 -10.11 -3.89 9.11
CA LEU A 37 -8.85 -3.61 9.82
C LEU A 37 -8.13 -2.38 9.22
N LEU A 38 -7.99 -2.32 7.89
CA LEU A 38 -7.39 -1.15 7.24
C LEU A 38 -8.14 0.16 7.54
N THR A 39 -9.47 0.08 7.66
CA THR A 39 -10.30 1.24 7.99
C THR A 39 -10.10 1.68 9.44
N GLU A 40 -9.98 0.73 10.38
CA GLU A 40 -9.70 0.99 11.79
C GLU A 40 -8.35 1.71 11.95
N GLU A 41 -7.26 1.19 11.38
CA GLU A 41 -5.92 1.82 11.54
C GLU A 41 -5.85 3.23 10.93
N VAL A 42 -6.56 3.46 9.81
CA VAL A 42 -6.62 4.79 9.19
C VAL A 42 -7.43 5.77 10.05
N GLN A 43 -8.43 5.30 10.78
CA GLN A 43 -9.19 6.13 11.73
C GLN A 43 -8.32 6.50 12.93
N GLU A 44 -7.58 5.55 13.49
CA GLU A 44 -6.65 5.79 14.60
C GLU A 44 -5.56 6.80 14.22
N TYR A 45 -4.93 6.63 13.05
CA TYR A 45 -4.00 7.62 12.51
C TYR A 45 -4.65 9.01 12.40
N ALA A 46 -5.88 9.08 11.89
CA ALA A 46 -6.56 10.36 11.69
C ALA A 46 -6.92 11.04 13.02
N GLU A 47 -7.23 10.28 14.07
CA GLU A 47 -7.46 10.79 15.41
C GLU A 47 -6.16 11.31 16.03
N ALA A 48 -5.09 10.50 16.02
CA ALA A 48 -3.78 10.87 16.52
C ALA A 48 -3.20 12.11 15.83
N ALA A 49 -3.32 12.19 14.50
CA ALA A 49 -2.85 13.35 13.73
C ALA A 49 -3.63 14.63 14.06
N ARG A 50 -4.94 14.53 14.34
CA ARG A 50 -5.79 15.68 14.70
C ARG A 50 -5.60 16.12 16.16
N SER A 51 -5.27 15.20 17.05
CA SER A 51 -4.95 15.51 18.45
C SER A 51 -3.51 16.01 18.62
N GLY A 52 -2.65 15.82 17.61
CA GLY A 52 -1.24 16.22 17.66
C GLY A 52 -0.38 15.24 18.46
N ASP A 53 -0.83 14.00 18.63
CA ASP A 53 -0.10 12.95 19.35
C ASP A 53 0.87 12.23 18.40
N LEU A 54 2.14 12.62 18.45
CA LEU A 54 3.15 12.08 17.54
C LEU A 54 3.48 10.61 17.82
N VAL A 55 3.30 10.14 19.06
CA VAL A 55 3.58 8.75 19.43
C VAL A 55 2.50 7.85 18.82
N GLU A 56 1.24 8.21 19.03
CA GLU A 56 0.10 7.49 18.44
C GLU A 56 0.08 7.60 16.91
N VAL A 57 0.58 8.70 16.34
CA VAL A 57 0.79 8.79 14.88
C VAL A 57 1.81 7.76 14.40
N LEU A 58 2.91 7.59 15.12
CA LEU A 58 3.94 6.62 14.75
C LEU A 58 3.41 5.19 14.86
N ASP A 59 2.65 4.90 15.91
CA ASP A 59 2.01 3.60 16.16
C ASP A 59 1.04 3.24 15.03
N ALA A 60 0.05 4.10 14.78
CA ALA A 60 -0.93 3.88 13.72
C ALA A 60 -0.30 3.77 12.32
N LEU A 61 0.79 4.49 12.03
CA LEU A 61 1.51 4.35 10.76
C LEU A 61 2.22 2.98 10.65
N ALA A 62 2.75 2.46 11.75
CA ALA A 62 3.34 1.12 11.79
C ALA A 62 2.25 0.04 11.60
N ASP A 63 1.10 0.19 12.25
CA ASP A 63 -0.02 -0.74 12.13
C ASP A 63 -0.65 -0.73 10.74
N ILE A 64 -0.82 0.44 10.12
CA ILE A 64 -1.19 0.54 8.70
C ILE A 64 -0.20 -0.26 7.84
N GLY A 65 1.10 -0.15 8.08
CA GLY A 65 2.12 -0.93 7.37
C GLY A 65 1.95 -2.43 7.56
N TYR A 66 1.67 -2.85 8.79
CA TYR A 66 1.49 -4.25 9.18
C TYR A 66 0.23 -4.85 8.54
N ILE A 67 -0.89 -4.15 8.61
CA ILE A 67 -2.16 -4.54 8.00
C ILE A 67 -2.11 -4.38 6.47
N LEU A 68 -1.32 -3.49 5.90
CA LEU A 68 -1.10 -3.48 4.45
C LEU A 68 -0.35 -4.74 4.00
N ALA A 69 0.74 -5.09 4.68
CA ALA A 69 1.57 -6.25 4.36
C ALA A 69 0.78 -7.57 4.40
N GLY A 70 -0.02 -7.81 5.45
CA GLY A 70 -0.87 -9.00 5.50
C GLY A 70 -1.96 -9.01 4.42
N THR A 71 -2.41 -7.84 3.95
CA THR A 71 -3.42 -7.75 2.89
C THR A 71 -2.81 -8.12 1.54
N ILE A 72 -1.58 -7.67 1.28
CA ILE A 72 -0.79 -8.06 0.11
C ILE A 72 -0.63 -9.58 0.05
N ILE A 73 -0.27 -10.21 1.18
CA ILE A 73 -0.06 -11.66 1.28
C ILE A 73 -1.38 -12.43 1.12
N ASN A 74 -2.47 -11.93 1.71
CA ASN A 74 -3.80 -12.54 1.56
C ASN A 74 -4.29 -12.53 0.11
N HIS A 75 -3.84 -11.55 -0.67
CA HIS A 75 -4.11 -11.49 -2.11
C HIS A 75 -3.07 -12.25 -2.95
N GLY A 76 -2.08 -12.90 -2.35
CA GLY A 76 -1.02 -13.62 -3.07
C GLY A 76 -0.12 -12.72 -3.90
N MET A 77 0.01 -11.45 -3.49
CA MET A 77 0.75 -10.42 -4.22
C MET A 77 2.16 -10.18 -3.66
N GLN A 78 2.62 -10.96 -2.68
CA GLN A 78 3.91 -10.75 -1.99
C GLN A 78 5.12 -10.71 -2.93
N ASP A 79 5.08 -11.45 -4.05
CA ASP A 79 6.19 -11.54 -4.99
C ASP A 79 6.14 -10.45 -6.09
N ILE A 80 4.99 -9.78 -6.26
CA ILE A 80 4.79 -8.76 -7.30
C ILE A 80 4.62 -7.34 -6.74
N TYR A 81 4.42 -7.20 -5.43
CA TYR A 81 4.11 -5.92 -4.81
C TYR A 81 5.24 -4.89 -4.98
N ASP A 82 6.49 -5.30 -4.83
CA ASP A 82 7.65 -4.41 -5.00
C ASP A 82 7.69 -3.81 -6.41
N ASP A 83 7.44 -4.62 -7.44
CA ASP A 83 7.43 -4.19 -8.83
C ASP A 83 6.22 -3.29 -9.14
N ALA A 84 5.04 -3.63 -8.61
CA ALA A 84 3.86 -2.78 -8.70
C ALA A 84 4.08 -1.41 -8.04
N PHE A 85 4.70 -1.38 -6.85
CA PHE A 85 5.04 -0.14 -6.15
C PHE A 85 6.05 0.68 -6.97
N ASN A 86 7.08 0.04 -7.51
CA ASN A 86 8.08 0.70 -8.36
C ASN A 86 7.46 1.30 -9.62
N GLU A 87 6.49 0.62 -10.24
CA GLU A 87 5.77 1.15 -11.41
C GLU A 87 4.88 2.35 -11.06
N VAL A 88 4.21 2.32 -9.90
CA VAL A 88 3.50 3.50 -9.36
C VAL A 88 4.47 4.65 -9.08
N HIS A 89 5.62 4.35 -8.46
CA HIS A 89 6.65 5.35 -8.17
C HIS A 89 7.21 5.97 -9.45
N ARG A 90 7.58 5.16 -10.44
CA ARG A 90 8.02 5.60 -11.78
C ARG A 90 7.00 6.55 -12.39
N SER A 91 5.72 6.17 -12.43
CA SER A 91 4.67 7.00 -12.99
C SER A 91 4.48 8.31 -12.20
N ASN A 92 4.64 8.28 -10.87
CA ASN A 92 4.58 9.50 -10.05
C ASN A 92 5.76 10.45 -10.31
N MET A 93 6.97 9.92 -10.40
CA MET A 93 8.18 10.72 -10.66
C MET A 93 8.22 11.27 -12.09
N ALA A 94 7.60 10.58 -13.05
CA ALA A 94 7.40 11.07 -14.41
C ALA A 94 6.49 12.33 -14.50
N LYS A 95 5.90 12.79 -13.39
CA LYS A 95 5.14 14.05 -13.35
C LYS A 95 6.03 15.29 -13.22
N LEU A 96 7.33 15.11 -13.01
CA LEU A 96 8.29 16.20 -12.93
C LEU A 96 8.56 16.81 -14.32
N VAL A 97 8.55 18.14 -14.38
CA VAL A 97 9.04 18.94 -15.51
C VAL A 97 10.16 19.80 -14.96
N ASP A 98 11.37 19.65 -15.52
CA ASP A 98 12.58 20.32 -15.04
C ASP A 98 12.82 20.15 -13.52
N GLY A 99 12.56 18.94 -13.02
CA GLY A 99 12.73 18.58 -11.60
C GLY A 99 11.64 19.12 -10.66
N LYS A 100 10.56 19.71 -11.18
CA LYS A 100 9.46 20.27 -10.37
C LYS A 100 8.11 19.72 -10.80
N VAL A 101 7.20 19.60 -9.83
CA VAL A 101 5.79 19.29 -10.12
C VAL A 101 5.06 20.58 -10.52
N ILE A 102 4.25 20.50 -11.57
CA ILE A 102 3.28 21.55 -11.91
C ILE A 102 2.01 21.31 -11.10
N ARG A 103 1.53 22.32 -10.37
CA ARG A 103 0.32 22.21 -9.53
C ARG A 103 -0.78 23.15 -10.02
N ARG A 104 -2.04 22.71 -9.87
CA ARG A 104 -3.22 23.57 -9.98
C ARG A 104 -3.44 24.40 -8.73
N ALA A 105 -4.34 25.38 -8.81
CA ALA A 105 -4.74 26.24 -7.69
C ALA A 105 -5.33 25.46 -6.48
N ASP A 106 -5.89 24.27 -6.72
CA ASP A 106 -6.38 23.35 -5.69
C ASP A 106 -5.26 22.47 -5.08
N GLY A 107 -4.00 22.68 -5.46
CA GLY A 107 -2.84 21.91 -5.00
C GLY A 107 -2.60 20.60 -5.77
N LYS A 108 -3.50 20.22 -6.70
CA LYS A 108 -3.40 18.97 -7.46
C LYS A 108 -2.20 18.97 -8.39
N VAL A 109 -1.37 17.92 -8.28
CA VAL A 109 -0.25 17.67 -9.20
C VAL A 109 -0.77 17.35 -10.59
N MET A 110 -0.24 18.05 -11.59
CA MET A 110 -0.57 17.90 -12.99
C MET A 110 0.29 16.86 -13.68
N LYS A 111 -0.25 16.26 -14.73
CA LYS A 111 0.43 15.29 -15.59
C LYS A 111 1.01 16.06 -16.79
N PRO A 112 2.31 15.97 -17.07
CA PRO A 112 2.90 16.61 -18.25
C PRO A 112 2.50 15.91 -19.55
N GLU A 113 2.81 16.55 -20.67
CA GLU A 113 2.67 15.94 -21.99
C GLU A 113 3.50 14.64 -22.09
N GLY A 114 2.95 13.61 -22.73
CA GLY A 114 3.60 12.31 -22.87
C GLY A 114 3.61 11.43 -21.60
N TRP A 115 3.11 11.92 -20.46
CA TRP A 115 3.01 11.14 -19.23
C TRP A 115 2.17 9.86 -19.41
N GLN A 116 2.63 8.75 -18.83
CA GLN A 116 1.93 7.47 -18.86
C GLN A 116 1.51 7.03 -17.45
N PRO A 117 0.28 6.49 -17.27
CA PRO A 117 -0.16 5.90 -16.02
C PRO A 117 0.68 4.65 -15.65
N PRO A 118 0.63 4.20 -14.39
CA PRO A 118 1.28 2.96 -14.01
C PRO A 118 0.61 1.78 -14.73
N GLN A 119 1.42 0.90 -15.32
CA GLN A 119 0.97 -0.26 -16.07
C GLN A 119 0.86 -1.49 -15.16
N LEU A 120 -0.10 -1.51 -14.24
CA LEU A 120 -0.19 -2.57 -13.22
C LEU A 120 -0.73 -3.91 -13.72
N ARG A 121 -1.44 -3.89 -14.86
CA ARG A 121 -2.02 -5.08 -15.48
C ARG A 121 -1.01 -6.20 -15.70
N GLN A 122 0.22 -5.86 -16.09
CA GLN A 122 1.28 -6.82 -16.39
C GLN A 122 1.71 -7.70 -15.19
N PHE A 123 1.30 -7.36 -13.97
CA PHE A 123 1.66 -8.10 -12.77
C PHE A 123 0.57 -9.10 -12.33
N VAL A 124 -0.63 -9.01 -12.90
CA VAL A 124 -1.81 -9.80 -12.48
C VAL A 124 -2.50 -10.54 -13.64
N GLU A 125 -2.02 -10.38 -14.87
CA GLU A 125 -2.52 -11.04 -16.09
C GLU A 125 -1.43 -11.87 -16.78
#